data_AF-A0A540LSU0-F1
#
_entry.id   AF-A0A540LSU0-F1
#
_cell.length_a   1.000
_cell.length_b   1.000
_cell.length_c   1.000
_cell.angle_alpha   90.00
_cell.angle_beta   90.00
_cell.angle_gamma   90.00
#
_symmetry.space_group_name_H-M   'P 1'
#
loop_
_entity.id
_entity.type
_entity.pdbx_description
1 polymer ?
#
loop_
_entity_poly.entity_id
_entity_poly.type
_entity_poly.pdbx_seq_one_letter_code
_entity_poly.pdbx_strand_id
1 'polypeptide(L)'
;MSLEQQQIFQAWAKKEFTASFSLKALCDLEKVITEFFKTGRLSKPQYDYFLSFFENLRALQEQYHRAERQANRAKCFIEKESSSSTQVSRLMEESMQTKERVEMVSSEIQKLEKQLTVLKEEQATLLDTLEQQIEGVEKETSELEQTKSELVNSHTVLAEPNRIFTIMRTYHSRIITLCEDVKFLE
;
A
#
# COMPACT_ATOMS: atom_id res chain seq x y z
N MET A 1 5.01 53.84 -65.87
CA MET A 1 4.76 53.12 -64.59
C MET A 1 3.85 54.00 -63.78
N SER A 2 2.72 53.49 -63.29
CA SER A 2 1.84 54.26 -62.40
C SER A 2 2.47 54.40 -61.01
N LEU A 3 2.02 55.40 -60.25
CA LEU A 3 2.48 55.62 -58.87
C LEU A 3 2.24 54.37 -58.00
N GLU A 4 1.12 53.69 -58.21
CA GLU A 4 0.74 52.46 -57.51
C GLU A 4 1.70 51.29 -57.80
N GLN A 5 2.08 51.08 -59.06
CA GLN A 5 3.04 50.05 -59.45
C GLN A 5 4.43 50.30 -58.83
N GLN A 6 4.84 51.57 -58.76
CA GLN A 6 6.11 51.97 -58.14
C GLN A 6 6.11 51.73 -56.64
N GLN A 7 4.99 52.01 -55.97
CA GLN A 7 4.82 51.75 -54.54
C GLN A 7 4.88 50.25 -54.22
N ILE A 8 4.23 49.40 -55.02
CA ILE A 8 4.29 47.94 -54.85
C ILE A 8 5.74 47.43 -54.96
N PHE A 9 6.48 47.86 -55.97
CA PHE A 9 7.88 47.46 -56.15
C PHE A 9 8.78 47.94 -55.01
N GLN A 10 8.66 49.21 -54.61
CA GLN A 10 9.45 49.74 -53.49
C GLN A 10 9.08 49.07 -52.17
N ALA A 11 7.80 48.78 -51.93
CA ALA A 11 7.35 48.09 -50.74
C ALA A 11 7.86 46.65 -50.69
N TRP A 12 7.92 45.96 -51.83
CA TRP A 12 8.50 44.62 -51.91
C TRP A 12 10.02 44.64 -51.74
N ALA A 13 10.73 45.55 -52.42
CA ALA A 13 12.19 45.66 -52.37
C ALA A 13 12.73 46.12 -51.00
N LYS A 14 11.94 46.90 -50.25
CA LYS A 14 12.29 47.34 -48.88
C LYS A 14 11.97 46.31 -47.80
N LYS A 15 11.19 45.28 -48.12
CA LYS A 15 10.91 44.21 -47.15
C LYS A 15 12.10 43.27 -47.07
N GLU A 16 12.53 42.99 -45.85
CA GLU A 16 13.46 41.90 -45.61
C GLU A 16 12.84 40.59 -46.10
N PHE A 17 13.65 39.78 -46.79
CA PHE A 17 13.22 38.47 -47.24
C PHE A 17 13.21 37.51 -46.06
N THR A 18 12.08 37.45 -45.35
CA THR A 18 11.85 36.49 -44.28
C THR A 18 11.13 35.27 -44.81
N ALA A 19 11.27 34.14 -44.12
CA ALA A 19 10.55 32.90 -44.46
C ALA A 19 9.01 33.03 -44.36
N SER A 20 8.52 34.12 -43.77
CA SER A 20 7.11 34.49 -43.62
C SER A 20 6.65 35.58 -44.60
N PHE A 21 7.35 35.77 -45.73
CA PHE A 21 6.96 36.79 -46.70
C PHE A 21 5.52 36.59 -47.18
N SER A 22 4.84 37.70 -47.46
CA SER A 22 3.41 37.67 -47.79
C SER A 22 3.18 37.16 -49.22
N LEU A 23 2.46 36.04 -49.37
CA LEU A 23 1.96 35.57 -50.67
C LEU A 23 1.17 36.66 -51.41
N LYS A 24 0.41 37.48 -50.68
CA LYS A 24 -0.31 38.61 -51.25
C LYS A 24 0.64 39.61 -51.91
N ALA A 25 1.73 39.97 -51.22
CA ALA A 25 2.73 40.87 -51.78
C ALA A 25 3.44 40.27 -53.01
N LEU A 26 3.65 38.96 -53.04
CA LEU A 26 4.19 38.25 -54.20
C LEU A 26 3.20 38.28 -55.37
N CYS A 27 1.92 37.99 -55.13
CA CYS A 27 0.87 38.04 -56.15
C CYS A 27 0.67 39.46 -56.70
N ASP A 28 0.74 40.49 -55.85
CA ASP A 28 0.60 41.88 -56.28
C ASP A 28 1.80 42.31 -57.15
N LEU A 29 3.02 41.85 -56.82
CA LEU A 29 4.19 42.06 -57.67
C LEU A 29 4.09 41.32 -59.01
N GLU A 30 3.61 40.08 -59.00
CA GLU A 30 3.39 39.26 -60.19
C GLU A 30 2.43 39.96 -61.16
N LYS A 31 1.33 40.54 -60.66
CA LYS A 31 0.40 41.35 -61.48
C LYS A 31 1.08 42.54 -62.14
N VAL A 32 1.94 43.27 -61.41
CA VAL A 32 2.68 44.42 -61.98
C VAL A 32 3.63 43.95 -63.08
N ILE A 33 4.34 42.83 -62.88
CA ILE A 33 5.21 42.22 -63.89
C ILE A 33 4.41 41.81 -65.14
N THR A 34 3.24 41.20 -64.98
CA THR A 34 2.36 40.85 -66.10
C THR A 34 1.92 42.09 -66.89
N GLU A 35 1.58 43.19 -66.22
CA GLU A 35 1.22 44.44 -66.90
C GLU A 35 2.42 45.09 -67.61
N PHE A 36 3.63 44.97 -67.06
CA PHE A 36 4.85 45.44 -67.73
C PHE A 36 5.14 44.64 -69.00
N PHE A 37 4.88 43.34 -69.00
CA PHE A 37 4.99 42.52 -70.21
C PHE A 37 3.94 42.92 -71.26
N LYS A 38 2.66 43.06 -70.87
CA LYS A 38 1.57 43.48 -71.78
C LYS A 38 1.82 44.84 -72.43
N THR A 39 2.42 45.78 -71.69
CA THR A 39 2.74 47.14 -72.18
C THR A 39 4.06 47.21 -72.96
N GLY A 40 4.70 46.07 -73.25
CA GLY A 40 5.95 46.01 -74.00
C GLY A 40 7.17 46.52 -73.25
N ARG A 41 7.08 46.72 -71.93
CA ARG A 41 8.18 47.18 -71.08
C ARG A 41 9.13 46.06 -70.64
N LEU A 42 8.68 44.81 -70.71
CA LEU A 42 9.51 43.63 -70.48
C LEU A 42 9.55 42.79 -71.76
N SER A 43 10.74 42.29 -72.09
CA SER A 43 10.87 41.27 -73.13
C SER A 43 10.31 39.93 -72.64
N LYS A 44 9.93 39.06 -73.57
CA LYS A 44 9.44 37.71 -73.26
C LYS A 44 10.41 36.90 -72.39
N PRO A 45 11.73 36.84 -72.66
CA PRO A 45 12.66 36.12 -71.80
C PRO A 45 12.72 36.66 -70.37
N GLN A 46 12.61 37.98 -70.17
CA GLN A 46 12.58 38.58 -68.84
C GLN A 46 11.30 38.22 -68.09
N TYR A 47 10.16 38.26 -68.77
CA TYR A 47 8.88 37.88 -68.19
C TYR A 47 8.87 36.40 -67.77
N ASP A 48 9.34 35.50 -68.63
CA ASP A 48 9.43 34.07 -68.34
C ASP A 48 10.36 33.79 -67.14
N TYR A 49 11.47 34.54 -67.03
CA TYR A 49 12.36 34.47 -65.87
C TYR A 49 11.65 34.87 -64.56
N PHE A 50 10.89 35.98 -64.57
CA PHE A 50 10.14 36.41 -63.39
C PHE A 50 9.06 35.41 -62.97
N LEU A 51 8.36 34.82 -63.94
CA LEU A 51 7.36 33.78 -63.65
C LEU A 51 8.00 32.57 -62.95
N SER A 52 9.10 32.04 -63.50
CA SER A 52 9.82 30.93 -62.88
C SER A 52 10.34 31.28 -61.48
N PHE A 53 10.83 32.52 -61.30
CA PHE A 53 11.25 33.01 -59.99
C PHE A 53 10.10 33.03 -58.98
N PHE A 54 8.91 33.51 -59.34
CA PHE A 54 7.74 33.52 -58.46
C PHE A 54 7.25 32.11 -58.11
N GLU A 55 7.27 31.18 -59.07
CA GLU A 55 6.94 29.77 -58.83
C GLU A 55 7.90 29.13 -57.82
N ASN A 56 9.21 29.35 -58.00
CA ASN A 56 10.23 28.86 -57.08
C ASN A 56 10.05 29.43 -55.67
N LEU A 57 9.69 30.72 -55.54
CA LEU A 57 9.42 31.34 -54.24
C LEU A 57 8.20 30.73 -53.55
N ARG A 58 7.10 30.49 -54.29
CA ARG A 58 5.91 29.81 -53.74
C ARG A 58 6.26 28.40 -53.26
N ALA A 59 7.01 27.64 -54.05
CA ALA A 59 7.44 26.29 -53.69
C ALA A 59 8.32 26.29 -52.44
N LEU A 60 9.27 27.23 -52.35
CA LEU A 60 10.15 27.35 -51.19
C LEU A 60 9.39 27.70 -49.91
N GLN A 61 8.41 28.61 -49.99
CA GLN A 61 7.56 28.94 -48.86
C GLN A 61 6.72 27.74 -48.39
N GLU A 62 6.18 26.96 -49.33
CA GLU A 62 5.44 25.75 -48.97
C GLU A 62 6.34 24.73 -48.26
N GLN A 63 7.56 24.52 -48.77
CA GLN A 63 8.56 23.67 -48.13
C GLN A 63 8.92 24.15 -46.73
N TYR A 64 9.13 25.46 -46.55
CA TYR A 64 9.40 26.05 -45.24
C TYR A 64 8.28 25.74 -44.24
N HIS A 65 7.02 25.99 -44.58
CA HIS A 65 5.90 25.69 -43.68
C HIS A 65 5.71 24.18 -43.44
N ARG A 66 6.04 23.32 -44.40
CA ARG A 66 6.08 21.87 -44.17
C ARG A 66 7.16 21.49 -43.15
N ALA A 67 8.37 22.02 -43.31
CA ALA A 67 9.49 21.79 -42.39
C ALA A 67 9.18 22.33 -40.98
N GLU A 68 8.62 23.53 -40.88
CA GLU A 68 8.21 24.15 -39.61
C GLU A 68 7.16 23.29 -38.88
N ARG A 69 6.13 22.80 -39.59
CA ARG A 69 5.13 21.89 -39.00
C ARG A 69 5.75 20.58 -38.52
N GLN A 70 6.72 20.03 -39.25
CA GLN A 70 7.43 18.82 -38.84
C GLN A 70 8.29 19.08 -37.60
N ALA A 71 9.03 20.20 -37.55
CA ALA A 71 9.83 20.59 -36.39
C ALA A 71 8.96 20.77 -35.13
N ASN A 72 7.81 21.45 -35.26
CA ASN A 72 6.87 21.63 -34.15
C ASN A 72 6.28 20.31 -33.65
N ARG A 73 5.97 19.36 -34.55
CA ARG A 73 5.54 18.02 -34.17
C ARG A 73 6.64 17.27 -33.42
N ALA A 74 7.87 17.28 -33.94
CA ALA A 74 9.01 16.64 -33.29
C ALA A 74 9.26 17.21 -31.89
N LYS A 75 9.21 18.53 -31.74
CA LYS A 75 9.33 19.21 -30.45
C LYS A 75 8.27 18.74 -29.45
N CYS A 76 7.00 18.67 -29.87
CA CYS A 76 5.91 18.17 -29.03
C CYS A 76 6.12 16.70 -28.62
N PHE A 77 6.61 15.85 -29.52
CA PHE A 77 6.94 14.47 -29.16
C PHE A 77 8.07 14.38 -28.13
N ILE A 78 9.14 15.16 -28.27
CA ILE A 78 10.27 15.20 -27.33
C ILE A 78 9.79 15.68 -25.95
N GLU A 79 8.98 16.73 -25.89
CA GLU A 79 8.40 17.23 -24.63
C GLU A 79 7.50 16.18 -23.95
N LYS A 80 6.70 15.45 -24.73
CA LYS A 80 5.85 14.37 -24.20
C LYS A 80 6.67 13.19 -23.70
N GLU A 81 7.71 12.81 -24.43
CA GLU A 81 8.60 11.69 -24.11
C GLU A 81 9.40 11.98 -22.83
N SER A 82 9.97 13.18 -22.70
CA SER A 82 10.65 13.63 -21.48
C SER A 82 9.73 13.68 -20.25
N SER A 83 8.50 14.16 -20.41
CA SER A 83 7.48 14.14 -19.34
C SER A 83 7.13 12.71 -18.91
N SER A 84 6.92 11.82 -19.89
CA SER A 84 6.59 10.41 -19.65
C SER A 84 7.76 9.66 -18.99
N SER A 85 8.99 9.91 -19.44
CA SER A 85 10.22 9.36 -18.85
C SER A 85 10.35 9.74 -17.37
N THR A 86 10.13 11.02 -17.03
CA THR A 86 10.12 11.48 -15.64
C THR A 86 9.06 10.77 -14.79
N GLN A 87 7.87 10.52 -15.34
CA GLN A 87 6.82 9.77 -14.66
C GLN A 87 7.20 8.31 -14.43
N VAL A 88 7.82 7.66 -15.42
CA VAL A 88 8.30 6.27 -15.31
C VAL A 88 9.37 6.16 -14.23
N SER A 89 10.35 7.08 -14.20
CA SER A 89 11.37 7.09 -13.15
C SER A 89 10.78 7.23 -11.75
N ARG A 90 9.76 8.09 -11.58
CA ARG A 90 9.07 8.23 -10.30
C ARG A 90 8.37 6.94 -9.87
N LEU A 91 7.62 6.31 -10.78
CA LEU A 91 6.93 5.05 -10.49
C LEU A 91 7.91 3.92 -10.16
N MET A 92 9.08 3.90 -10.81
CA MET A 92 10.12 2.92 -10.54
C MET A 92 10.68 3.06 -9.12
N GLU A 93 10.94 4.29 -8.68
CA GLU A 93 11.39 4.59 -7.31
C GLU A 93 10.33 4.20 -6.27
N GLU A 94 9.07 4.59 -6.49
CA GLU A 94 7.95 4.20 -5.63
C GLU A 94 7.77 2.67 -5.54
N SER A 95 7.94 1.97 -6.67
CA SER A 95 7.89 0.52 -6.72
C SER A 95 9.03 -0.12 -5.93
N MET A 96 10.23 0.46 -5.96
CA MET A 96 11.39 -0.04 -5.22
C MET A 96 11.17 0.11 -3.71
N GLN A 97 10.74 1.29 -3.27
CA GLN A 97 10.40 1.54 -1.86
C GLN A 97 9.26 0.65 -1.36
N THR A 98 8.25 0.41 -2.21
CA THR A 98 7.15 -0.50 -1.88
C THR A 98 7.65 -1.94 -1.73
N LYS A 99 8.56 -2.39 -2.59
CA LYS A 99 9.17 -3.71 -2.51
C LYS A 99 9.94 -3.89 -1.19
N GLU A 100 10.77 -2.92 -0.81
CA GLU A 100 11.51 -2.96 0.45
C GLU A 100 10.58 -3.05 1.68
N ARG A 101 9.48 -2.30 1.67
CA ARG A 101 8.46 -2.38 2.74
C ARG A 101 7.79 -3.75 2.80
N VAL A 102 7.47 -4.35 1.66
CA VAL A 102 6.88 -5.71 1.61
C VAL A 102 7.86 -6.74 2.16
N GLU A 103 9.15 -6.65 1.82
CA GLU A 103 10.18 -7.55 2.35
C GLU A 103 10.32 -7.42 3.88
N MET A 104 10.29 -6.19 4.41
CA MET A 104 10.30 -5.93 5.85
C MET A 104 9.07 -6.53 6.55
N VAL A 105 7.87 -6.29 6.03
CA VAL A 105 6.61 -6.82 6.59
C VAL A 105 6.60 -8.34 6.52
N SER A 106 7.05 -8.94 5.42
CA SER A 106 7.17 -10.39 5.28
C SER A 106 8.07 -11.01 6.35
N SER A 107 9.21 -10.35 6.64
CA SER A 107 10.13 -10.80 7.67
C SER A 107 9.52 -10.74 9.08
N GLU A 108 8.75 -9.68 9.39
CA GLU A 108 8.06 -9.57 10.67
C GLU A 108 6.92 -10.59 10.80
N ILE A 109 6.17 -10.86 9.72
CA ILE A 109 5.15 -11.93 9.69
C ILE A 109 5.80 -13.28 10.01
N GLN A 110 6.91 -13.64 9.37
CA GLN A 110 7.60 -14.91 9.65
C GLN A 110 8.08 -15.01 11.11
N LYS A 111 8.52 -13.90 11.69
CA LYS A 111 8.91 -13.85 13.10
C LYS A 111 7.72 -14.07 14.02
N LEU A 112 6.58 -13.43 13.74
CA LEU A 112 5.34 -13.60 14.50
C LEU A 112 4.80 -15.04 14.38
N GLU A 113 4.87 -15.64 13.19
CA GLU A 113 4.48 -17.03 12.97
C GLU A 113 5.30 -18.00 13.86
N LYS A 114 6.62 -17.79 13.97
CA LYS A 114 7.49 -18.57 14.86
C LYS A 114 7.15 -18.37 16.34
N GLN A 115 6.84 -17.15 16.75
CA GLN A 115 6.42 -16.91 18.13
C GLN A 115 5.09 -17.60 18.44
N LEU A 116 4.17 -17.60 17.47
CA LEU A 116 2.87 -18.25 17.61
C LEU A 116 2.99 -19.78 17.69
N THR A 117 3.94 -20.41 17.00
CA THR A 117 4.19 -21.85 17.15
C THR A 117 4.71 -22.20 18.54
N VAL A 118 5.67 -21.43 19.06
CA VAL A 118 6.21 -21.64 20.42
C VAL A 118 5.12 -21.49 21.48
N LEU A 119 4.31 -20.43 21.40
CA LEU A 119 3.20 -20.21 22.34
C LEU A 119 2.17 -21.35 22.31
N LYS A 120 1.92 -21.95 21.14
CA LYS A 120 1.02 -23.12 21.04
C LYS A 120 1.60 -24.36 21.72
N GLU A 121 2.90 -24.59 21.59
CA GLU A 121 3.60 -25.69 22.26
C GLU A 121 3.61 -25.50 23.79
N GLU A 122 3.88 -24.28 24.26
CA GLU A 122 3.80 -23.92 25.68
C GLU A 122 2.37 -24.11 26.22
N GLN A 123 1.36 -23.67 25.47
CA GLN A 123 -0.04 -23.86 25.84
C GLN A 123 -0.38 -25.34 25.98
N ALA A 124 0.01 -26.18 25.02
CA ALA A 124 -0.23 -27.63 25.08
C ALA A 124 0.44 -28.26 26.32
N THR A 125 1.70 -27.91 26.57
CA THR A 125 2.46 -28.41 27.72
C THR A 125 1.83 -28.01 29.06
N LEU A 126 1.34 -26.77 29.16
CA LEU A 126 0.65 -26.29 30.36
C LEU A 126 -0.69 -26.99 30.57
N LEU A 127 -1.41 -27.29 29.49
CA LEU A 127 -2.68 -28.01 29.53
C LEU A 127 -2.48 -29.45 30.01
N ASP A 128 -1.48 -30.16 29.48
CA ASP A 128 -1.10 -31.51 29.94
C ASP A 128 -0.71 -31.51 31.42
N THR A 129 0.04 -30.49 31.86
CA THR A 129 0.46 -30.36 33.27
C THR A 129 -0.74 -30.15 34.19
N LEU A 130 -1.70 -29.30 33.79
CA LEU A 130 -2.92 -29.06 34.55
C LEU A 130 -3.79 -30.31 34.62
N GLU A 131 -3.90 -31.07 33.53
CA GLU A 131 -4.66 -32.32 33.49
C GLU A 131 -4.06 -33.36 34.47
N GLN A 132 -2.74 -33.52 34.49
CA GLN A 132 -2.05 -34.37 35.46
C GLN A 132 -2.25 -33.92 36.92
N GLN A 133 -2.24 -32.61 37.17
CA GLN A 133 -2.49 -32.07 38.52
C GLN A 133 -3.93 -32.34 38.96
N ILE A 134 -4.91 -32.21 38.07
CA ILE A 134 -6.31 -32.51 38.36
C ILE A 134 -6.48 -34.00 38.68
N GLU A 135 -5.92 -34.90 37.88
CA GLU A 135 -5.97 -36.35 38.13
C GLU A 135 -5.34 -36.71 39.50
N GLY A 136 -4.22 -36.07 39.84
CA GLY A 136 -3.59 -36.22 41.16
C GLY A 136 -4.50 -35.79 42.30
N VAL A 137 -5.15 -34.62 42.18
CA VAL A 137 -6.08 -34.11 43.20
C VAL A 137 -7.33 -34.99 43.31
N GLU A 138 -7.87 -35.49 42.20
CA GLU A 138 -9.03 -36.41 42.20
C GLU A 138 -8.71 -37.71 42.94
N LYS A 139 -7.51 -38.24 42.75
CA LYS A 139 -7.02 -39.42 43.46
C LYS A 139 -6.88 -39.16 44.96
N GLU A 140 -6.18 -38.09 45.35
CA GLU A 140 -6.03 -37.71 46.77
C GLU A 140 -7.39 -37.47 47.44
N THR A 141 -8.33 -36.85 46.73
CA THR A 141 -9.69 -36.62 47.22
C THR A 141 -10.45 -37.93 47.43
N SER A 142 -10.29 -38.89 46.53
CA SER A 142 -10.90 -40.23 46.64
C SER A 142 -10.33 -40.99 47.84
N GLU A 143 -9.02 -40.95 48.04
CA GLU A 143 -8.35 -41.53 49.21
C GLU A 143 -8.81 -40.87 50.53
N LEU A 144 -9.01 -39.56 50.53
CA LEU A 144 -9.54 -38.81 51.67
C LEU A 144 -10.97 -39.23 52.03
N GLU A 145 -11.87 -39.39 51.04
CA GLU A 145 -13.24 -39.85 51.31
C GLU A 145 -13.27 -41.31 51.80
N GLN A 146 -12.36 -42.17 51.33
CA GLN A 146 -12.20 -43.52 51.86
C GLN A 146 -11.78 -43.50 53.34
N THR A 147 -10.70 -42.79 53.68
CA THR A 147 -10.18 -42.71 55.07
C THR A 147 -11.21 -42.10 56.02
N LYS A 148 -11.98 -41.11 55.56
CA LYS A 148 -13.12 -40.53 56.30
C LYS A 148 -14.22 -41.56 56.55
N SER A 149 -14.55 -42.39 55.56
CA SER A 149 -15.53 -43.48 55.72
C SER A 149 -15.06 -44.53 56.73
N GLU A 150 -13.79 -44.91 56.68
CA GLU A 150 -13.16 -45.83 57.65
C GLU A 150 -13.16 -45.27 59.08
N LEU A 151 -12.93 -43.96 59.23
CA LEU A 151 -12.99 -43.28 60.53
C LEU A 151 -14.41 -43.29 61.11
N VAL A 152 -15.44 -43.01 60.30
CA VAL A 152 -16.86 -43.05 60.73
C VAL A 152 -17.25 -44.48 61.15
N ASN A 153 -16.82 -45.50 60.41
CA ASN A 153 -17.03 -46.89 60.77
C ASN A 153 -16.33 -47.26 62.10
N SER A 154 -15.10 -46.79 62.31
CA SER A 154 -14.38 -47.02 63.56
C SER A 154 -15.10 -46.37 64.75
N HIS A 155 -15.62 -45.15 64.57
CA HIS A 155 -16.35 -44.46 65.63
C HIS A 155 -17.67 -45.17 65.98
N THR A 156 -18.40 -45.69 64.98
CA THR A 156 -19.64 -46.45 65.22
C THR A 156 -19.39 -47.77 65.95
N VAL A 157 -18.34 -48.52 65.58
CA VAL A 157 -17.94 -49.74 66.30
C VAL A 157 -17.58 -49.47 67.76
N LEU A 158 -16.96 -48.31 68.05
CA LEU A 158 -16.60 -47.89 69.41
C LEU A 158 -17.76 -47.33 70.24
N ALA A 159 -18.95 -47.14 69.66
CA ALA A 159 -20.10 -46.57 70.37
C ALA A 159 -20.60 -47.49 71.51
N GLU A 160 -20.73 -48.80 71.25
CA GLU A 160 -21.19 -49.77 72.26
C GLU A 160 -20.16 -49.95 73.40
N PRO A 161 -18.85 -50.16 73.13
CA PRO A 161 -17.83 -50.21 74.19
C PRO A 161 -17.78 -48.93 75.01
N ASN A 162 -17.88 -47.75 74.39
CA ASN A 162 -17.91 -46.48 75.13
C ASN A 162 -19.15 -46.39 76.03
N ARG A 163 -20.32 -46.79 75.52
CA ARG A 163 -21.56 -46.83 76.33
C ARG A 163 -21.41 -47.77 77.53
N ILE A 164 -20.86 -48.97 77.34
CA ILE A 164 -20.58 -49.92 78.41
C ILE A 164 -19.61 -49.32 79.42
N PHE A 165 -18.51 -48.72 78.95
CA PHE A 165 -17.52 -48.07 79.80
C PHE A 165 -18.14 -46.93 80.64
N THR A 166 -19.00 -46.10 80.05
CA THR A 166 -19.76 -45.07 80.78
C THR A 166 -20.64 -45.69 81.86
N ILE A 167 -21.39 -46.75 81.54
CA ILE A 167 -22.23 -47.46 82.51
C ILE A 167 -21.38 -48.01 83.66
N MET A 168 -20.26 -48.68 83.36
CA MET A 168 -19.33 -49.23 84.34
C MET A 168 -18.80 -48.13 85.29
N ARG A 169 -18.39 -46.98 84.73
CA ARG A 169 -17.92 -45.83 85.52
C ARG A 169 -19.03 -45.29 86.44
N THR A 170 -20.27 -45.20 85.96
CA THR A 170 -21.41 -44.76 86.78
C THR A 170 -21.68 -45.71 87.95
N TYR A 171 -21.67 -47.03 87.72
CA TYR A 171 -21.82 -48.01 88.80
C TYR A 171 -20.67 -47.92 89.81
N HIS A 172 -19.44 -47.80 89.35
CA HIS A 172 -18.27 -47.62 90.21
C HIS A 172 -18.41 -46.38 91.11
N SER A 173 -18.79 -45.22 90.55
CA SER A 173 -19.06 -44.02 91.33
C SER A 173 -20.17 -44.21 92.36
N ARG A 174 -21.28 -44.87 92.00
CA ARG A 174 -22.37 -45.17 92.95
C ARG A 174 -21.93 -46.07 94.10
N ILE A 175 -21.11 -47.09 93.81
CA ILE A 175 -20.57 -47.97 94.85
C ILE A 175 -19.70 -47.18 95.83
N ILE A 176 -18.84 -46.27 95.33
CA ILE A 176 -18.04 -45.40 96.19
C ILE A 176 -18.94 -44.56 97.10
N THR A 177 -19.94 -43.88 96.54
CA THR A 177 -20.87 -43.05 97.34
C THR A 177 -21.63 -43.88 98.36
N LEU A 178 -22.13 -45.06 98.01
CA LEU A 178 -22.79 -45.96 98.98
C LEU A 178 -21.84 -46.41 100.10
N CYS A 179 -20.59 -46.73 99.77
CA CYS A 179 -19.57 -47.06 100.77
C CYS A 179 -19.22 -45.87 101.67
N GLU A 180 -19.25 -44.65 101.15
CA GLU A 180 -19.10 -43.42 101.93
C GLU A 180 -20.31 -43.22 102.85
N ASP A 181 -21.54 -43.37 102.36
CA ASP A 181 -22.78 -43.24 103.14
C ASP A 181 -22.88 -44.28 104.27
N VAL A 182 -22.43 -45.53 104.04
CA VAL A 182 -22.40 -46.59 105.08
C VAL A 182 -21.39 -46.26 106.18
N LYS A 183 -20.27 -45.59 105.85
CA LYS A 183 -19.30 -45.11 106.85
C LYS A 183 -19.83 -43.96 107.71
N PHE A 184 -20.95 -43.33 107.35
CA PHE A 184 -21.63 -42.32 108.16
C PHE A 184 -22.75 -42.90 109.06
N LEU A 185 -23.01 -44.21 109.00
CA LEU A 185 -23.98 -44.93 109.84
C LEU A 185 -23.33 -45.73 110.98
N GLU A 186 -22.01 -45.62 111.15
CA GLU A 186 -21.25 -46.00 112.37
C GLU A 186 -20.92 -44.76 113.20
#